data_AF-A0A945V0E1-F1
#
_entry.id   AF-A0A945V0E1-F1
#
_cell.length_a   1.000
_cell.length_b   1.000
_cell.length_c   1.000
_cell.angle_alpha   90.00
_cell.angle_beta   90.00
_cell.angle_gamma   90.00
#
_symmetry.space_group_name_H-M   'P 1'
#
loop_
_entity.id
_entity.type
_entity.pdbx_description
1 polymer ?
#
loop_
_entity_poly.entity_id
_entity_poly.type
_entity_poly.pdbx_seq_one_letter_code
_entity_poly.pdbx_strand_id
1 'polypeptide(L)'
;GQNGPMAQAAGHDLNYIAMSGALAAIGRSGQKPTPPLNLVGDYGGGALYLVVGVLAALLEAQKSGKGQVVDAAMVDGAASLMAAPFGMFAAGLLTKDRGSNVLDSGAYFYDSYECLDGKFVSIAAIESKFHSEMFSLMELDISLVQNQMDRENWPRLKKMMEEKFKTKTRDEWTSIMGGSDACFAPVLEMDEVADDPHNAERETFINIDGVTQPAPAPRFSRTPNPDPTPPIKADMIELEDALDGWLSTEEISLWR
;
A
#
# COMPACT_ATOMS: atom_id res chain seq x y z
N GLY A 1 15.13 4.41 -15.87
CA GLY A 1 14.61 5.32 -16.90
C GLY A 1 15.39 5.13 -18.18
N GLN A 2 15.20 6.03 -19.14
CA GLN A 2 15.79 5.90 -20.47
C GLN A 2 17.31 6.17 -20.51
N ASN A 3 17.87 6.83 -19.50
CA ASN A 3 19.27 7.23 -19.44
C ASN A 3 19.98 6.70 -18.18
N GLY A 4 21.31 6.74 -18.21
CA GLY A 4 22.18 6.35 -17.09
C GLY A 4 22.84 4.98 -17.28
N PRO A 5 23.81 4.63 -16.41
CA PRO A 5 24.65 3.44 -16.57
C PRO A 5 23.88 2.12 -16.52
N MET A 6 22.70 2.12 -15.89
CA MET A 6 21.84 0.94 -15.72
C MET A 6 20.63 0.94 -16.65
N ALA A 7 20.52 1.87 -17.61
CA ALA A 7 19.34 1.98 -18.48
C ALA A 7 19.09 0.74 -19.35
N GLN A 8 20.15 -0.01 -19.67
CA GLN A 8 20.10 -1.25 -20.45
C GLN A 8 20.22 -2.51 -19.58
N ALA A 9 20.23 -2.36 -18.25
CA ALA A 9 20.35 -3.49 -17.33
C ALA A 9 18.96 -4.09 -17.04
N ALA A 10 18.90 -5.41 -17.01
CA ALA A 10 17.71 -6.13 -16.55
C ALA A 10 17.49 -5.95 -15.05
N GLY A 11 16.23 -6.00 -14.61
CA GLY A 11 15.85 -5.95 -13.22
C GLY A 11 14.35 -6.22 -13.04
N HIS A 12 13.94 -6.38 -11.79
CA HIS A 12 12.55 -6.40 -11.35
C HIS A 12 12.36 -5.40 -10.22
N ASP A 13 11.10 -5.17 -9.80
CA ASP A 13 10.70 -4.33 -8.65
C ASP A 13 11.78 -4.28 -7.55
N LEU A 14 12.14 -5.44 -7.01
CA LEU A 14 13.07 -5.60 -5.90
C LEU A 14 14.41 -4.89 -6.12
N ASN A 15 14.94 -4.93 -7.36
CA ASN A 15 16.20 -4.29 -7.71
C ASN A 15 16.05 -2.76 -7.73
N TYR A 16 14.93 -2.26 -8.27
CA TYR A 16 14.68 -0.82 -8.37
C TYR A 16 14.44 -0.19 -7.00
N ILE A 17 13.64 -0.84 -6.14
CA ILE A 17 13.40 -0.35 -4.78
C ILE A 17 14.64 -0.48 -3.88
N ALA A 18 15.53 -1.44 -4.15
CA ALA A 18 16.83 -1.52 -3.49
C ALA A 18 17.69 -0.28 -3.75
N MET A 19 17.63 0.26 -4.97
CA MET A 19 18.39 1.47 -5.35
C MET A 19 17.74 2.78 -4.88
N SER A 20 16.44 2.75 -4.56
CA SER A 20 15.71 3.93 -4.05
C SER A 20 15.90 4.19 -2.54
N GLY A 21 16.47 3.24 -1.80
CA GLY A 21 16.51 3.24 -0.34
C GLY A 21 15.28 2.62 0.34
N ALA A 22 14.18 2.42 -0.38
CA ALA A 22 12.95 1.85 0.16
C ALA A 22 13.14 0.43 0.73
N LEU A 23 13.79 -0.48 -0.01
CA LEU A 23 13.97 -1.86 0.45
C LEU A 23 14.77 -1.93 1.77
N ALA A 24 15.79 -1.09 1.91
CA ALA A 24 16.63 -1.06 3.11
C ALA A 24 15.82 -0.68 4.38
N ALA A 25 14.75 0.09 4.23
CA ALA A 25 13.88 0.54 5.31
C ALA A 25 12.77 -0.46 5.68
N ILE A 26 12.50 -1.49 4.87
CA ILE A 26 11.34 -2.38 5.04
C ILE A 26 11.74 -3.73 5.62
N GLY A 27 11.08 -4.13 6.72
CA GLY A 27 11.26 -5.42 7.39
C GLY A 27 11.54 -5.30 8.88
N ARG A 28 11.72 -6.44 9.56
CA ARG A 28 11.95 -6.50 11.01
C ARG A 28 13.40 -6.20 11.38
N SER A 29 13.60 -5.68 12.59
CA SER A 29 14.93 -5.53 13.19
C SER A 29 15.64 -6.89 13.30
N GLY A 30 16.95 -6.90 13.02
CA GLY A 30 17.78 -8.11 13.03
C GLY A 30 17.51 -9.10 11.88
N GLN A 31 16.53 -8.85 11.02
CA GLN A 31 16.22 -9.69 9.85
C GLN A 31 16.74 -9.04 8.56
N LYS A 32 16.83 -9.81 7.47
CA LYS A 32 17.14 -9.25 6.13
C LYS A 32 16.02 -8.29 5.67
N PRO A 33 16.31 -7.33 4.77
CA PRO A 33 15.27 -6.54 4.10
C PRO A 33 14.15 -7.43 3.54
N THR A 34 12.90 -6.99 3.71
CA THR A 34 11.72 -7.76 3.30
C THR A 34 11.11 -7.15 2.04
N PRO A 35 10.97 -7.92 0.94
CA PRO A 35 10.24 -7.46 -0.24
C PRO A 35 8.77 -7.17 0.09
N PRO A 36 8.26 -5.95 -0.12
CA PRO A 36 6.85 -5.62 0.10
C PRO A 36 6.00 -6.05 -1.11
N LEU A 37 6.07 -7.34 -1.46
CA LEU A 37 5.67 -7.85 -2.77
C LEU A 37 6.34 -6.99 -3.87
N ASN A 38 5.62 -6.65 -4.93
CA ASN A 38 5.98 -5.65 -5.93
C ASN A 38 5.11 -4.38 -5.81
N LEU A 39 4.60 -4.08 -4.61
CA LEU A 39 3.68 -2.95 -4.41
C LEU A 39 4.35 -1.57 -4.55
N VAL A 40 5.65 -1.49 -4.24
CA VAL A 40 6.36 -0.21 -4.13
C VAL A 40 6.98 0.23 -5.46
N GLY A 41 7.62 -0.67 -6.20
CA GLY A 41 8.25 -0.35 -7.48
C GLY A 41 7.28 -0.43 -8.63
N ASP A 42 6.75 -1.63 -8.93
CA ASP A 42 5.91 -1.86 -10.11
C ASP A 42 4.64 -1.01 -10.09
N TYR A 43 3.98 -0.91 -8.93
CA TYR A 43 2.70 -0.20 -8.82
C TYR A 43 2.84 1.22 -8.27
N GLY A 44 3.16 1.37 -6.97
CA GLY A 44 3.16 2.66 -6.29
C GLY A 44 4.13 3.68 -6.89
N GLY A 45 5.36 3.25 -7.16
CA GLY A 45 6.44 4.06 -7.73
C GLY A 45 6.56 3.96 -9.25
N GLY A 46 5.76 3.11 -9.90
CA GLY A 46 5.85 2.81 -11.32
C GLY A 46 4.55 3.17 -12.04
N ALA A 47 3.61 2.22 -12.05
CA ALA A 47 2.33 2.36 -12.76
C ALA A 47 1.56 3.63 -12.35
N LEU A 48 1.45 3.94 -11.06
CA LEU A 48 0.73 5.15 -10.60
C LEU A 48 1.43 6.45 -11.01
N TYR A 49 2.77 6.48 -11.03
CA TYR A 49 3.52 7.63 -11.55
C TYR A 49 3.35 7.79 -13.06
N LEU A 50 3.31 6.70 -13.81
CA LEU A 50 3.01 6.74 -15.25
C LEU A 50 1.59 7.26 -15.50
N VAL A 51 0.59 6.79 -14.76
CA VAL A 51 -0.80 7.29 -14.85
C VAL A 51 -0.84 8.79 -14.57
N VAL A 52 -0.20 9.27 -13.50
CA VAL A 52 -0.13 10.71 -13.19
C VAL A 52 0.55 11.48 -14.32
N GLY A 53 1.66 10.97 -14.86
CA GLY A 53 2.39 11.61 -15.97
C GLY A 53 1.55 11.69 -17.25
N VAL A 54 0.82 10.63 -17.61
CA VAL A 54 -0.08 10.60 -18.77
C VAL A 54 -1.24 11.56 -18.58
N LEU A 55 -1.91 11.55 -17.41
CA LEU A 55 -3.01 12.49 -17.13
C LEU A 55 -2.54 13.95 -17.18
N ALA A 56 -1.37 14.25 -16.63
CA ALA A 56 -0.77 15.58 -16.70
C ALA A 56 -0.44 15.99 -18.15
N ALA A 57 0.13 15.08 -18.95
CA ALA A 57 0.41 15.31 -20.36
C ALA A 57 -0.87 15.51 -21.19
N LEU A 58 -1.97 14.81 -20.88
CA LEU A 58 -3.27 15.02 -21.52
C LEU A 58 -3.84 16.41 -21.22
N LEU A 59 -3.73 16.87 -19.97
CA LEU A 59 -4.14 18.23 -19.58
C LEU A 59 -3.29 19.31 -20.24
N GLU A 60 -1.99 19.06 -20.44
CA GLU A 60 -1.09 19.94 -21.18
C GLU A 60 -1.48 20.00 -22.66
N ALA A 61 -1.67 18.82 -23.29
CA ALA A 61 -2.02 18.69 -24.69
C ALA A 61 -3.34 19.39 -25.06
N GLN A 62 -4.31 19.42 -24.15
CA GLN A 62 -5.56 20.18 -24.33
C GLN A 62 -5.33 21.68 -24.53
N LYS A 63 -4.24 22.24 -23.96
CA LYS A 63 -3.90 23.66 -24.08
C LYS A 63 -2.90 23.91 -25.21
N SER A 64 -1.93 23.03 -25.36
CA SER A 64 -0.80 23.21 -26.28
C SER A 64 -1.06 22.67 -27.68
N GLY A 65 -1.96 21.70 -27.81
CA GLY A 65 -2.17 20.91 -29.03
C GLY A 65 -1.04 19.93 -29.34
N LYS A 66 -0.13 19.67 -28.39
CA LYS A 66 1.07 18.83 -28.59
C LYS A 66 1.13 17.71 -27.57
N GLY A 67 1.63 16.55 -28.00
CA GLY A 67 2.03 15.48 -27.10
C GLY A 67 3.44 15.68 -26.55
N GLN A 68 3.83 14.82 -25.60
CA GLN A 68 5.18 14.75 -25.05
C GLN A 68 5.52 13.33 -24.60
N VAL A 69 6.80 13.06 -24.34
CA VAL A 69 7.26 11.78 -23.79
C VAL A 69 7.23 11.83 -22.26
N VAL A 70 6.67 10.79 -21.63
CA VAL A 70 6.69 10.58 -20.18
C VAL A 70 7.68 9.45 -19.87
N ASP A 71 8.85 9.77 -19.31
CA ASP A 71 9.80 8.78 -18.78
C ASP A 71 9.50 8.51 -17.30
N ALA A 72 8.75 7.44 -17.02
CA ALA A 72 8.38 7.03 -15.67
C ALA A 72 9.26 5.84 -15.22
N ALA A 73 10.34 6.12 -14.51
CA ALA A 73 11.22 5.08 -13.96
C ALA A 73 10.79 4.68 -12.53
N MET A 74 10.65 3.37 -12.29
CA MET A 74 10.28 2.84 -10.96
C MET A 74 11.23 3.28 -9.84
N VAL A 75 12.53 3.41 -10.13
CA VAL A 75 13.51 3.89 -9.14
C VAL A 75 13.23 5.34 -8.70
N ASP A 76 12.79 6.21 -9.63
CA ASP A 76 12.50 7.60 -9.34
C ASP A 76 11.20 7.74 -8.55
N GLY A 77 10.14 7.04 -8.97
CA GLY A 77 8.87 7.06 -8.25
C GLY A 77 8.97 6.40 -6.87
N ALA A 78 9.69 5.28 -6.73
CA ALA A 78 9.93 4.67 -5.42
C ALA A 78 10.76 5.59 -4.50
N ALA A 79 11.76 6.29 -5.03
CA ALA A 79 12.51 7.29 -4.26
C ALA A 79 11.63 8.49 -3.88
N SER A 80 10.72 8.91 -4.77
CA SER A 80 9.77 9.98 -4.51
C SER A 80 8.78 9.61 -3.40
N LEU A 81 8.29 8.36 -3.36
CA LEU A 81 7.49 7.85 -2.22
C LEU A 81 8.25 7.89 -0.89
N MET A 82 9.59 7.83 -0.92
CA MET A 82 10.45 7.93 0.26
C MET A 82 10.74 9.37 0.70
N ALA A 83 10.15 10.40 0.07
CA ALA A 83 10.47 11.81 0.36
C ALA A 83 10.31 12.18 1.85
N ALA A 84 9.22 11.78 2.50
CA ALA A 84 9.01 12.04 3.92
C ALA A 84 10.02 11.28 4.82
N PRO A 85 10.26 9.97 4.63
CA PRO A 85 11.37 9.26 5.28
C PRO A 85 12.75 9.94 5.11
N PHE A 86 13.10 10.39 3.92
CA PHE A 86 14.34 11.14 3.68
C PHE A 86 14.40 12.43 4.51
N GLY A 87 13.30 13.18 4.56
CA GLY A 87 13.18 14.38 5.41
C GLY A 87 13.32 14.06 6.90
N MET A 88 12.66 13.02 7.40
CA MET A 88 12.75 12.59 8.79
C MET A 88 14.15 12.10 9.16
N PHE A 89 14.82 11.39 8.25
CA PHE A 89 16.22 10.97 8.44
C PHE A 89 17.15 12.17 8.53
N ALA A 90 17.00 13.14 7.62
CA ALA A 90 17.79 14.38 7.64
C ALA A 90 17.55 15.21 8.91
N ALA A 91 16.33 15.17 9.47
CA ALA A 91 15.98 15.82 10.73
C ALA A 91 16.40 15.03 11.98
N GLY A 92 16.99 13.83 11.84
CA GLY A 92 17.36 12.96 12.96
C GLY A 92 16.19 12.28 13.67
N LEU A 93 14.98 12.31 13.09
CA LEU A 93 13.77 11.68 13.63
C LEU A 93 13.65 10.19 13.24
N LEU A 94 14.24 9.82 12.10
CA LEU A 94 14.34 8.44 11.62
C LEU A 94 15.80 8.00 11.65
N THR A 95 16.07 6.76 12.09
CA THR A 95 17.40 6.15 12.10
C THR A 95 17.53 5.18 10.93
N LYS A 96 18.78 4.87 10.55
CA LYS A 96 19.08 3.85 9.53
C LYS A 96 18.76 2.42 10.00
N ASP A 97 18.52 2.24 11.28
CA ASP A 97 18.31 0.92 11.88
C ASP A 97 16.86 0.50 11.63
N ARG A 98 16.66 -0.37 10.64
CA ARG A 98 15.36 -0.90 10.25
C ARG A 98 14.67 -1.61 11.43
N GLY A 99 13.38 -1.36 11.60
CA GLY A 99 12.58 -1.93 12.68
C GLY A 99 12.84 -1.31 14.04
N SER A 100 13.32 -0.05 14.07
CA SER A 100 13.60 0.71 15.29
C SER A 100 12.97 2.11 15.31
N ASN A 101 12.15 2.41 14.31
CA ASN A 101 11.46 3.68 14.12
C ASN A 101 9.97 3.54 14.40
N VAL A 102 9.27 4.68 14.43
CA VAL A 102 7.83 4.69 14.70
C VAL A 102 7.05 3.93 13.63
N LEU A 103 7.36 4.14 12.35
CA LEU A 103 6.55 3.64 11.22
C LEU A 103 7.12 2.38 10.53
N ASP A 104 8.10 1.71 11.13
CA ASP A 104 8.77 0.53 10.56
C ASP A 104 8.72 -0.71 11.46
N SER A 105 7.77 -0.73 12.40
CA SER A 105 7.58 -1.74 13.46
C SER A 105 8.52 -1.67 14.67
N GLY A 106 9.28 -0.59 14.83
CA GLY A 106 10.03 -0.36 16.08
C GLY A 106 9.13 -0.06 17.27
N ALA A 107 8.12 0.80 17.08
CA ALA A 107 7.20 1.22 18.14
C ALA A 107 6.15 0.15 18.48
N TYR A 108 5.88 -0.05 19.77
CA TYR A 108 4.83 -0.99 20.23
C TYR A 108 3.39 -0.51 19.93
N PHE A 109 3.23 0.75 19.55
CA PHE A 109 1.94 1.35 19.19
C PHE A 109 1.80 1.55 17.67
N TYR A 110 2.69 0.97 16.86
CA TYR A 110 2.59 0.91 15.41
C TYR A 110 3.17 -0.42 14.91
N ASP A 111 2.39 -1.49 15.02
CA ASP A 111 2.80 -2.84 14.63
C ASP A 111 1.60 -3.78 14.45
N SER A 112 1.87 -4.99 13.96
CA SER A 112 0.96 -6.12 14.05
C SER A 112 1.29 -7.02 15.25
N TYR A 113 0.24 -7.62 15.81
CA TYR A 113 0.31 -8.51 16.98
C TYR A 113 -0.44 -9.81 16.75
N GLU A 114 0.19 -10.93 17.12
CA GLU A 114 -0.42 -12.26 17.07
C GLU A 114 -1.43 -12.44 18.22
N CYS A 115 -2.60 -12.95 17.91
CA CYS A 115 -3.70 -13.24 18.83
C CYS A 115 -3.68 -14.70 19.31
N LEU A 116 -4.61 -15.06 20.19
CA LEU A 116 -4.72 -16.42 20.76
C LEU A 116 -4.89 -17.52 19.69
N ASP A 117 -5.56 -17.20 18.59
CA ASP A 117 -5.87 -18.09 17.46
C ASP A 117 -4.76 -18.13 16.40
N GLY A 118 -3.63 -17.47 16.62
CA GLY A 118 -2.52 -17.38 15.66
C GLY A 118 -2.77 -16.40 14.50
N LYS A 119 -3.93 -15.73 14.47
CA LYS A 119 -4.22 -14.64 13.54
C LYS A 119 -3.66 -13.31 14.06
N PHE A 120 -3.66 -12.28 13.23
CA PHE A 120 -3.05 -10.99 13.57
C PHE A 120 -4.06 -9.85 13.63
N VAL A 121 -3.74 -8.86 14.45
CA VAL A 121 -4.36 -7.52 14.47
C VAL A 121 -3.29 -6.48 14.19
N SER A 122 -3.70 -5.30 13.72
CA SER A 122 -2.83 -4.13 13.56
C SER A 122 -3.19 -3.05 14.59
N ILE A 123 -2.17 -2.35 15.06
CA ILE A 123 -2.25 -1.18 15.94
C ILE A 123 -1.46 -0.05 15.31
N ALA A 124 -2.02 1.15 15.31
CA ALA A 124 -1.38 2.38 14.83
C ALA A 124 -1.69 3.60 15.72
N ALA A 125 -1.78 3.40 17.04
CA ALA A 125 -2.19 4.41 18.03
C ALA A 125 -1.05 5.39 18.36
N ILE A 126 -0.65 6.23 17.40
CA ILE A 126 0.48 7.18 17.53
C ILE A 126 0.12 8.35 18.45
N GLU A 127 -1.05 8.95 18.27
CA GLU A 127 -1.48 10.10 19.06
C GLU A 127 -1.87 9.68 20.49
N SER A 128 -1.49 10.50 21.47
CA SER A 128 -1.65 10.17 22.90
C SER A 128 -3.08 9.83 23.32
N LYS A 129 -4.09 10.44 22.68
CA LYS A 129 -5.51 10.12 22.93
C LYS A 129 -5.90 8.71 22.45
N PHE A 130 -5.48 8.33 21.25
CA PHE A 130 -5.73 7.01 20.66
C PHE A 130 -4.97 5.92 21.42
N HIS A 131 -3.72 6.23 21.78
CA HIS A 131 -2.91 5.40 22.66
C HIS A 131 -3.59 5.16 24.02
N SER A 132 -4.18 6.20 24.62
CA SER A 132 -4.89 6.07 25.88
C SER A 132 -6.16 5.23 25.77
N GLU A 133 -6.91 5.39 24.68
CA GLU A 133 -8.09 4.56 24.41
C GLU A 133 -7.72 3.10 24.21
N MET A 134 -6.66 2.81 23.44
CA MET A 134 -6.12 1.46 23.26
C MET A 134 -5.80 0.81 24.62
N PHE A 135 -5.08 1.49 25.51
CA PHE A 135 -4.78 0.98 26.85
C PHE A 135 -6.05 0.73 27.68
N SER A 136 -7.02 1.64 27.62
CA SER A 136 -8.30 1.48 28.30
C SER A 136 -9.06 0.25 27.81
N LEU A 137 -9.17 0.05 26.49
CA LEU A 137 -9.86 -1.10 25.90
C LEU A 137 -9.12 -2.42 26.12
N MET A 138 -7.80 -2.37 26.24
CA MET A 138 -6.98 -3.50 26.67
C MET A 138 -7.07 -3.72 28.19
N GLU A 139 -7.68 -2.84 28.97
CA GLU A 139 -7.63 -2.90 30.44
C GLU A 139 -6.17 -2.98 30.95
N LEU A 140 -5.27 -2.22 30.32
CA LEU A 140 -3.88 -2.06 30.74
C LEU A 140 -3.69 -0.71 31.44
N ASP A 141 -2.86 -0.71 32.48
CA ASP A 141 -2.50 0.53 33.16
C ASP A 141 -1.52 1.35 32.30
N ILE A 142 -2.00 2.49 31.79
CA ILE A 142 -1.20 3.42 30.97
C ILE A 142 -0.04 4.04 31.75
N SER A 143 -0.10 4.06 33.09
CA SER A 143 0.99 4.58 33.93
C SER A 143 2.31 3.81 33.72
N LEU A 144 2.23 2.58 33.22
CA LEU A 144 3.38 1.73 32.87
C LEU A 144 4.20 2.26 31.69
N VAL A 145 3.67 3.18 30.88
CA VAL A 145 4.33 3.68 29.67
C VAL A 145 5.32 4.81 29.98
N GLN A 146 5.09 5.61 31.02
CA GLN A 146 5.85 6.84 31.40
C GLN A 146 6.03 7.86 30.26
N ASN A 147 6.75 7.50 29.20
CA ASN A 147 6.92 8.27 27.97
C ASN A 147 6.74 7.34 26.75
N GLN A 148 5.68 7.57 25.98
CA GLN A 148 5.38 6.79 24.78
C GLN A 148 6.52 6.79 23.75
N MET A 149 7.27 7.89 23.64
CA MET A 149 8.35 8.05 22.65
C MET A 149 9.72 7.58 23.15
N ASP A 150 9.78 6.97 24.34
CA ASP A 150 11.02 6.39 24.88
C ASP A 150 11.33 5.04 24.21
N ARG A 151 12.24 5.09 23.23
CA ARG A 151 12.66 3.91 22.46
C ARG A 151 13.36 2.85 23.30
N GLU A 152 14.00 3.22 24.41
CA GLU A 152 14.68 2.25 25.29
C GLU A 152 13.66 1.33 25.98
N ASN A 153 12.46 1.84 26.24
CA ASN A 153 11.36 1.10 26.87
C ASN A 153 10.47 0.34 25.89
N TRP A 154 10.54 0.63 24.58
CA TRP A 154 9.71 -0.03 23.57
C TRP A 154 9.81 -1.57 23.58
N PRO A 155 10.98 -2.22 23.72
CA PRO A 155 11.05 -3.68 23.76
C PRO A 155 10.23 -4.30 24.90
N ARG A 156 10.25 -3.68 26.09
CA ARG A 156 9.46 -4.13 27.24
C ARG A 156 7.97 -3.96 26.99
N LEU A 157 7.57 -2.78 26.50
CA LEU A 157 6.17 -2.49 26.21
C LEU A 157 5.63 -3.38 25.08
N LYS A 158 6.44 -3.66 24.07
CA LYS A 158 6.09 -4.57 22.99
C LYS A 158 5.78 -5.98 23.48
N LYS A 159 6.61 -6.52 24.37
CA LYS A 159 6.36 -7.82 25.02
C LYS A 159 5.04 -7.84 25.79
N MET A 160 4.71 -6.75 26.51
CA MET A 160 3.43 -6.62 27.21
C MET A 160 2.24 -6.61 26.22
N MET A 161 2.36 -5.91 25.09
CA MET A 161 1.33 -5.92 24.04
C MET A 161 1.17 -7.32 23.44
N GLU A 162 2.28 -8.02 23.12
CA GLU A 162 2.28 -9.40 22.61
C GLU A 162 1.58 -10.35 23.58
N GLU A 163 1.93 -10.30 24.87
CA GLU A 163 1.28 -11.11 25.92
C GLU A 163 -0.21 -10.80 26.03
N LYS A 164 -0.59 -9.52 25.92
CA LYS A 164 -1.98 -9.10 26.04
C LYS A 164 -2.81 -9.55 24.83
N PHE A 165 -2.34 -9.35 23.60
CA PHE A 165 -3.08 -9.77 22.41
C PHE A 165 -3.27 -11.29 22.34
N LYS A 166 -2.34 -12.09 22.88
CA LYS A 166 -2.48 -13.54 23.02
C LYS A 166 -3.56 -14.01 24.00
N THR A 167 -4.25 -13.11 24.71
CA THR A 167 -5.33 -13.49 25.64
C THR A 167 -6.70 -13.68 24.98
N LYS A 168 -6.88 -13.22 23.74
CA LYS A 168 -8.15 -13.32 22.99
C LYS A 168 -7.87 -13.59 21.52
N THR A 169 -8.86 -14.13 20.82
CA THR A 169 -8.85 -14.31 19.36
C THR A 169 -8.90 -12.97 18.63
N ARG A 170 -8.56 -12.95 17.34
CA ARG A 170 -8.63 -11.73 16.52
C ARG A 170 -10.04 -11.13 16.52
N ASP A 171 -11.06 -11.98 16.42
CA ASP A 171 -12.45 -11.54 16.29
C ASP A 171 -13.02 -11.01 17.62
N GLU A 172 -12.58 -11.57 18.75
CA GLU A 172 -12.86 -10.99 20.08
C GLU A 172 -12.23 -9.60 20.23
N TRP A 173 -10.97 -9.42 19.81
CA TRP A 173 -10.35 -8.08 19.80
C TRP A 173 -11.05 -7.11 18.87
N THR A 174 -11.48 -7.58 17.70
CA THR A 174 -12.27 -6.80 16.75
C THR A 174 -13.60 -6.38 17.33
N SER A 175 -14.24 -7.23 18.13
CA SER A 175 -15.47 -6.88 18.85
C SER A 175 -15.24 -5.83 19.95
N ILE A 176 -14.03 -5.78 20.54
CA ILE A 176 -13.68 -4.83 21.61
C ILE A 176 -13.25 -3.47 21.05
N MET A 177 -12.44 -3.46 19.98
CA MET A 177 -11.75 -2.26 19.48
C MET A 177 -12.19 -1.82 18.08
N GLY A 178 -12.91 -2.66 17.35
CA GLY A 178 -13.34 -2.38 15.98
C GLY A 178 -14.19 -1.12 15.90
N GLY A 179 -13.79 -0.16 15.06
CA GLY A 179 -14.49 1.11 14.88
C GLY A 179 -14.27 2.13 16.00
N SER A 180 -13.41 1.83 16.98
CA SER A 180 -12.99 2.78 18.01
C SER A 180 -11.81 3.65 17.54
N ASP A 181 -11.49 4.68 18.33
CA ASP A 181 -10.37 5.60 18.11
C ASP A 181 -9.01 4.97 18.55
N ALA A 182 -8.96 3.68 18.90
CA ALA A 182 -7.74 2.95 19.27
C ALA A 182 -6.80 2.63 18.09
N CYS A 183 -7.14 3.07 16.87
CA CYS A 183 -6.37 2.80 15.65
C CYS A 183 -6.08 1.31 15.46
N PHE A 184 -7.12 0.50 15.62
CA PHE A 184 -7.09 -0.96 15.53
C PHE A 184 -7.75 -1.44 14.24
N ALA A 185 -7.23 -2.50 13.64
CA ALA A 185 -7.95 -3.28 12.62
C ALA A 185 -7.53 -4.77 12.63
N PRO A 186 -8.43 -5.71 12.31
CA PRO A 186 -8.03 -7.09 12.05
C PRO A 186 -7.10 -7.14 10.82
N VAL A 187 -6.06 -7.98 10.86
CA VAL A 187 -5.30 -8.32 9.66
C VAL A 187 -6.09 -9.43 8.96
N LEU A 188 -6.69 -9.07 7.82
CA LEU A 188 -7.53 -9.96 7.01
C LEU A 188 -6.70 -10.63 5.92
N GLU A 189 -6.98 -11.91 5.68
CA GLU A 189 -6.45 -12.67 4.55
C GLU A 189 -7.25 -12.38 3.27
N MET A 190 -6.69 -12.69 2.09
CA MET A 190 -7.30 -12.35 0.78
C MET A 190 -8.68 -12.97 0.57
N ASP A 191 -8.98 -14.08 1.23
CA ASP A 191 -10.26 -14.78 1.21
C ASP A 191 -11.23 -14.30 2.31
N GLU A 192 -10.79 -13.43 3.22
CA GLU A 192 -11.63 -12.82 4.27
C GLU A 192 -12.05 -11.38 3.94
N VAL A 193 -11.28 -10.66 3.11
CA VAL A 193 -11.45 -9.21 2.91
C VAL A 193 -12.82 -8.79 2.41
N ALA A 194 -13.49 -9.61 1.60
CA ALA A 194 -14.80 -9.29 1.04
C ALA A 194 -15.94 -9.45 2.06
N ASP A 195 -15.74 -10.30 3.07
CA ASP A 195 -16.74 -10.60 4.11
C ASP A 195 -16.66 -9.61 5.28
N ASP A 196 -15.61 -8.79 5.37
CA ASP A 196 -15.52 -7.72 6.34
C ASP A 196 -16.67 -6.71 6.17
N PRO A 197 -17.41 -6.35 7.25
CA PRO A 197 -18.59 -5.49 7.13
C PRO A 197 -18.32 -4.13 6.50
N HIS A 198 -17.15 -3.52 6.73
CA HIS A 198 -16.82 -2.23 6.14
C HIS A 198 -16.51 -2.36 4.65
N ASN A 199 -15.76 -3.40 4.26
CA ASN A 199 -15.47 -3.66 2.86
C ASN A 199 -16.71 -4.07 2.06
N ALA A 200 -17.59 -4.87 2.65
CA ALA A 200 -18.86 -5.30 2.05
C ALA A 200 -19.80 -4.13 1.82
N GLU A 201 -20.08 -3.31 2.85
CA GLU A 201 -20.94 -2.11 2.74
C GLU A 201 -20.40 -1.12 1.71
N ARG A 202 -19.07 -1.03 1.60
CA ARG A 202 -18.45 -0.15 0.62
C ARG A 202 -18.36 -0.77 -0.76
N GLU A 203 -18.57 -2.06 -0.97
CA GLU A 203 -18.26 -2.73 -2.24
C GLU A 203 -16.79 -2.48 -2.64
N THR A 204 -15.86 -2.57 -1.67
CA THR A 204 -14.43 -2.43 -1.94
C THR A 204 -13.92 -3.57 -2.82
N PHE A 205 -14.52 -4.75 -2.67
CA PHE A 205 -14.27 -5.93 -3.49
C PHE A 205 -15.57 -6.30 -4.22
N ILE A 206 -15.44 -6.72 -5.47
CA ILE A 206 -16.53 -7.15 -6.34
C ILE A 206 -16.26 -8.58 -6.82
N ASN A 207 -17.32 -9.31 -7.13
CA ASN A 207 -17.23 -10.65 -7.70
C ASN A 207 -17.61 -10.61 -9.18
N ILE A 208 -16.70 -11.01 -10.06
CA ILE A 208 -16.94 -11.13 -11.50
C ILE A 208 -16.60 -12.57 -11.88
N ASP A 209 -17.59 -13.30 -12.41
CA ASP A 209 -17.49 -14.70 -12.81
C ASP A 209 -16.90 -15.63 -11.72
N GLY A 210 -17.28 -15.41 -10.46
CA GLY A 210 -16.81 -16.21 -9.33
C GLY A 210 -15.45 -15.78 -8.78
N VAL A 211 -14.81 -14.75 -9.34
CA VAL A 211 -13.52 -14.23 -8.88
C VAL A 211 -13.74 -12.94 -8.08
N THR A 212 -13.36 -12.96 -6.80
CA THR A 212 -13.31 -11.77 -5.95
C THR A 212 -12.08 -10.93 -6.27
N GLN A 213 -12.29 -9.65 -6.56
CA GLN A 213 -11.22 -8.71 -6.90
C GLN A 213 -11.55 -7.28 -6.43
N PRO A 214 -10.56 -6.37 -6.28
CA PRO A 214 -10.82 -4.99 -5.91
C PRO A 214 -11.67 -4.26 -6.96
N ALA A 215 -12.64 -3.46 -6.51
CA ALA A 215 -13.39 -2.56 -7.37
C ALA A 215 -12.51 -1.39 -7.86
N PRO A 216 -12.83 -0.75 -9.01
CA PRO A 216 -12.08 0.42 -9.49
C PRO A 216 -12.01 1.57 -8.48
N ALA A 217 -10.82 2.18 -8.36
CA ALA A 217 -10.55 3.29 -7.46
C ALA A 217 -9.78 4.44 -8.17
N PRO A 218 -9.97 5.72 -7.77
CA PRO A 218 -10.91 6.19 -6.75
C PRO A 218 -12.37 6.19 -7.25
N ARG A 219 -13.33 6.52 -6.37
CA ARG A 219 -14.75 6.65 -6.71
C ARG A 219 -15.07 8.05 -7.21
N PHE A 220 -15.90 8.15 -8.24
CA PHE A 220 -16.35 9.42 -8.81
C PHE A 220 -17.86 9.59 -8.62
N SER A 221 -18.28 10.75 -8.10
CA SER A 221 -19.69 11.01 -7.78
C SER A 221 -20.59 11.27 -8.99
N ARG A 222 -20.03 11.81 -10.09
CA ARG A 222 -20.81 12.16 -11.30
C ARG A 222 -20.65 11.17 -12.44
N THR A 223 -19.49 10.56 -12.58
CA THR A 223 -19.16 9.60 -13.62
C THR A 223 -18.60 8.33 -12.97
N PRO A 224 -19.45 7.53 -12.30
CA PRO A 224 -19.01 6.32 -11.63
C PRO A 224 -18.22 5.41 -12.57
N ASN A 225 -17.23 4.71 -12.02
CA ASN A 225 -16.47 3.75 -12.82
C ASN A 225 -17.40 2.61 -13.28
N PRO A 226 -17.31 2.17 -14.53
CA PRO A 226 -17.98 0.94 -14.94
C PRO A 226 -17.35 -0.26 -14.24
N ASP A 227 -18.13 -1.34 -14.11
CA ASP A 227 -17.59 -2.62 -13.66
C ASP A 227 -16.50 -3.10 -14.64
N PRO A 228 -15.38 -3.64 -14.15
CA PRO A 228 -14.41 -4.31 -15.00
C PRO A 228 -15.07 -5.45 -15.78
N THR A 229 -14.67 -5.63 -17.04
CA THR A 229 -15.07 -6.79 -17.82
C THR A 229 -13.97 -7.86 -17.78
N PRO A 230 -14.33 -9.16 -17.89
CA PRO A 230 -13.34 -10.22 -18.03
C PRO A 230 -12.38 -9.97 -19.21
N PRO A 231 -11.14 -10.46 -19.14
CA PRO A 231 -10.20 -10.34 -20.26
C PRO A 231 -10.71 -11.12 -21.47
N ILE A 232 -10.72 -10.48 -22.63
CA ILE A 232 -10.96 -11.12 -23.93
C ILE A 232 -9.62 -11.67 -24.42
N LYS A 233 -9.60 -12.92 -24.92
CA LYS A 233 -8.38 -13.48 -25.48
C LYS A 233 -7.97 -12.72 -26.74
N ALA A 234 -6.67 -12.51 -26.93
CA ALA A 234 -6.15 -11.72 -28.06
C ALA A 234 -6.52 -12.32 -29.43
N ASP A 235 -6.66 -13.63 -29.53
CA ASP A 235 -7.09 -14.35 -30.74
C ASP A 235 -8.60 -14.25 -31.02
N MET A 236 -9.35 -13.58 -30.14
CA MET A 236 -10.78 -13.31 -30.29
C MET A 236 -11.08 -11.86 -30.67
N ILE A 237 -10.05 -11.04 -30.91
CA ILE A 237 -10.19 -9.65 -31.36
C ILE A 237 -9.60 -9.58 -32.77
N GLU A 238 -10.45 -9.40 -33.77
CA GLU A 238 -9.98 -9.11 -35.13
C GLU A 238 -9.43 -7.68 -35.18
N LEU A 239 -8.39 -7.45 -35.99
CA LEU A 239 -7.77 -6.13 -36.12
C LEU A 239 -8.78 -5.07 -36.54
N GLU A 240 -9.73 -5.45 -37.39
CA GLU A 240 -10.82 -4.57 -37.85
C GLU A 240 -11.70 -4.14 -36.69
N ASP A 241 -12.06 -5.06 -35.80
CA ASP A 241 -12.89 -4.77 -34.63
C ASP A 241 -12.17 -3.84 -33.65
N ALA A 242 -10.84 -3.98 -33.51
CA ALA A 242 -10.03 -3.12 -32.66
C ALA A 242 -9.86 -1.69 -33.22
N LEU A 243 -9.89 -1.53 -34.54
CA LEU A 243 -9.73 -0.25 -35.23
C LEU A 243 -11.08 0.42 -35.57
N ASP A 244 -12.19 -0.32 -35.43
CA ASP A 244 -13.53 0.18 -35.67
C ASP A 244 -13.83 1.39 -34.77
N GLY A 245 -14.49 2.40 -35.35
CA GLY A 245 -14.74 3.70 -34.71
C GLY A 245 -13.55 4.66 -34.67
N TRP A 246 -12.33 4.23 -35.03
CA TRP A 246 -11.14 5.08 -35.12
C TRP A 246 -10.69 5.33 -36.55
N LEU A 247 -10.77 4.31 -37.41
CA LEU A 247 -10.37 4.34 -38.82
C LEU A 247 -11.49 3.82 -39.72
N SER A 248 -11.54 4.29 -40.96
CA SER A 248 -12.43 3.74 -42.00
C SER A 248 -11.99 2.34 -42.44
N THR A 249 -12.91 1.56 -43.00
CA THR A 249 -12.59 0.24 -43.57
C THR A 249 -11.55 0.34 -44.69
N GLU A 250 -11.57 1.42 -45.49
CA GLU A 250 -10.53 1.67 -46.50
C GLU A 250 -9.17 1.90 -45.84
N GLU A 251 -9.08 2.70 -44.77
CA GLU A 251 -7.82 2.93 -44.04
C GLU A 251 -7.28 1.63 -43.43
N ILE A 252 -8.13 0.81 -42.82
CA ILE A 252 -7.70 -0.49 -42.25
C ILE A 252 -7.15 -1.41 -43.33
N SER A 253 -7.79 -1.45 -44.51
CA SER A 253 -7.34 -2.28 -45.63
C SER A 253 -5.95 -1.93 -46.16
N LEU A 254 -5.48 -0.69 -45.97
CA LEU A 254 -4.15 -0.25 -46.41
C LEU A 254 -3.00 -0.79 -45.55
N TRP A 255 -3.29 -1.28 -44.33
CA TRP A 255 -2.28 -1.84 -43.42
C TRP A 255 -2.12 -3.35 -43.55
N ARG A 256 -3.02 -4.03 -44.28
CA ARG A 256 -2.95 -5.46 -44.60
C ARG A 256 -2.07 -5.72 -45.81
#